data_AF-A0A933BUF9-F1
#
_entry.id   AF-A0A933BUF9-F1
#
_cell.length_a   1.000
_cell.length_b   1.000
_cell.length_c   1.000
_cell.angle_alpha   90.00
_cell.angle_beta   90.00
_cell.angle_gamma   90.00
#
_symmetry.space_group_name_H-M   'P 1'
#
loop_
_entity.id
_entity.type
_entity.pdbx_description
1 polymer ?
#
loop_
_entity_poly.entity_id
_entity_poly.type
_entity_poly.pdbx_seq_one_letter_code
_entity_poly.pdbx_strand_id
1 'polypeptide(L)'
;MAQGPGVGYALPRAVSRPVAGVLWGLLALGGGAAVAGLLTEAARAWQIYLVNFLFWSGLAQGGVVFAAIYHVVGGKWSPAIRRLGEGMAAFLPVSLVLFLPLYFGLEAFFGPVRAINPLRGGWFDHRFIFVRGFLGLGSMTVLSLLFVYYSLRPEVGPALERGLGRPLWLYRWLAQEWHGPEVERGRGQRGMDVLAAGVLLAYPITYTFMAFDLIMA
;
A
#
# COMPACT_ATOMS: atom_id res chain seq x y z
N MET A 1 30.06 -23.50 -12.33
CA MET A 1 30.35 -22.25 -13.04
C MET A 1 29.04 -21.60 -13.45
N ALA A 2 28.66 -20.52 -12.76
CA ALA A 2 27.86 -19.38 -13.22
C ALA A 2 27.56 -18.57 -11.95
N GLN A 3 28.54 -17.77 -11.50
CA GLN A 3 28.27 -16.70 -10.54
C GLN A 3 27.31 -15.73 -11.26
N GLY A 4 26.03 -15.82 -10.94
CA GLY A 4 25.04 -14.83 -11.39
C GLY A 4 25.46 -13.45 -10.89
N PRO A 5 25.32 -12.40 -11.71
CA PRO A 5 25.85 -11.08 -11.42
C PRO A 5 25.33 -10.59 -10.06
N GLY A 6 26.21 -10.01 -9.26
CA GLY A 6 25.90 -9.46 -7.94
C GLY A 6 24.86 -8.35 -8.04
N VAL A 7 23.58 -8.72 -8.05
CA VAL A 7 22.47 -7.79 -7.83
C VAL A 7 22.61 -7.34 -6.38
N GLY A 8 22.99 -6.06 -6.22
CA GLY A 8 23.47 -5.50 -4.97
C GLY A 8 22.52 -5.74 -3.80
N TYR A 9 23.02 -6.45 -2.80
CA TYR A 9 22.44 -6.63 -1.47
C TYR A 9 22.51 -5.34 -0.63
N ALA A 10 22.24 -4.19 -1.24
CA ALA A 10 22.32 -2.91 -0.56
C ALA A 10 20.99 -2.64 0.14
N LEU A 11 20.96 -2.82 1.46
CA LEU A 11 19.81 -2.39 2.26
C LEU A 11 19.62 -0.86 2.09
N PRO A 12 18.36 -0.38 2.01
CA PRO A 12 18.09 1.05 1.94
C PRO A 12 18.74 1.79 3.11
N ARG A 13 19.41 2.90 2.80
CA ARG A 13 20.04 3.76 3.80
C ARG A 13 18.99 4.63 4.46
N ALA A 14 19.18 4.93 5.74
CA ALA A 14 18.35 5.90 6.45
C ALA A 14 18.41 7.27 5.74
N VAL A 15 17.26 7.95 5.68
CA VAL A 15 17.16 9.31 5.15
C VAL A 15 18.01 10.25 6.02
N SER A 16 18.70 11.21 5.39
CA SER A 16 19.50 12.18 6.13
C SER A 16 18.60 13.07 7.00
N ARG A 17 19.08 13.46 8.18
CA ARG A 17 18.35 14.36 9.10
C ARG A 17 17.77 15.62 8.44
N PRO A 18 18.49 16.35 7.56
CA PRO A 18 17.91 17.54 6.92
C PRO A 18 16.76 17.19 5.98
N VAL A 19 16.89 16.12 5.18
CA VAL A 19 15.82 15.68 4.27
C VAL A 19 14.60 15.24 5.07
N ALA A 20 14.80 14.49 6.16
CA ALA A 20 13.70 14.12 7.05
C ALA A 20 13.01 15.37 7.64
N GLY A 21 13.76 16.38 8.05
CA GLY A 21 13.21 17.66 8.52
C GLY A 21 12.35 18.38 7.48
N VAL A 22 12.80 18.43 6.23
CA VAL A 22 12.02 18.99 5.12
C VAL A 22 10.73 18.20 4.89
N LEU A 23 10.79 16.87 4.89
CA LEU A 23 9.60 16.01 4.71
C LEU A 23 8.58 16.22 5.84
N TRP A 24 9.04 16.31 7.09
CA TRP A 24 8.17 16.63 8.23
C TRP A 24 7.57 18.03 8.12
N GLY A 25 8.34 19.01 7.66
CA GLY A 25 7.85 20.37 7.41
C GLY A 25 6.75 20.41 6.34
N LEU A 26 6.94 19.68 5.22
CA LEU A 26 5.92 19.55 4.18
C LEU A 26 4.67 18.83 4.67
N LEU A 27 4.83 17.79 5.49
CA LEU A 27 3.70 17.08 6.10
C LEU A 27 2.90 17.99 7.03
N ALA A 28 3.58 18.78 7.87
CA ALA A 28 2.96 19.75 8.76
C ALA A 28 2.23 20.85 8.00
N LEU A 29 2.83 21.37 6.93
CA LEU A 29 2.21 22.36 6.04
C LEU A 29 0.93 21.79 5.40
N GLY A 30 1.01 20.58 4.83
CA GLY A 30 -0.14 19.91 4.22
C GLY A 30 -1.26 19.63 5.22
N GLY A 31 -0.91 19.17 6.42
CA GLY A 31 -1.86 18.97 7.52
C GLY A 31 -2.53 20.27 7.96
N GLY A 32 -1.77 21.35 8.10
CA GLY A 32 -2.29 22.68 8.42
C GLY A 32 -3.25 23.21 7.35
N ALA A 33 -2.89 23.05 6.07
CA ALA A 33 -3.76 23.43 4.95
C ALA A 33 -5.06 22.61 4.93
N ALA A 34 -4.99 21.30 5.23
CA ALA A 34 -6.18 20.46 5.32
C ALA A 34 -7.12 20.89 6.46
N VAL A 35 -6.57 21.20 7.64
CA VAL A 35 -7.36 21.71 8.78
C VAL A 35 -7.99 23.06 8.44
N ALA A 36 -7.21 24.00 7.88
CA ALA A 36 -7.74 25.29 7.47
C ALA A 36 -8.87 25.15 6.43
N GLY A 37 -8.71 24.26 5.45
CA GLY A 37 -9.74 23.97 4.45
C GLY A 37 -11.02 23.38 5.05
N LEU A 38 -10.90 22.51 6.07
CA LEU A 38 -12.06 21.96 6.78
C LEU A 38 -12.82 23.03 7.57
N LEU A 39 -12.14 24.08 8.05
CA LEU A 39 -12.76 25.18 8.80
C LEU A 39 -13.43 26.21 7.90
N THR A 40 -12.96 26.41 6.66
CA THR A 40 -13.49 27.42 5.73
C THR A 40 -14.50 26.84 4.74
N GLU A 41 -14.14 25.75 4.04
CA GLU A 41 -14.95 25.11 3.00
C GLU A 41 -14.90 23.59 3.14
N ALA A 42 -15.56 23.07 4.19
CA ALA A 42 -15.53 21.65 4.55
C ALA A 42 -15.84 20.71 3.37
N ALA A 43 -16.86 21.01 2.57
CA ALA A 43 -17.24 20.18 1.42
C ALA A 43 -16.14 20.08 0.37
N ARG A 44 -15.50 21.21 0.03
CA ARG A 44 -14.36 21.25 -0.91
C ARG A 44 -13.16 20.50 -0.35
N ALA A 45 -12.87 20.67 0.94
CA ALA A 45 -11.76 19.99 1.60
C ALA A 45 -11.92 18.46 1.55
N TRP A 46 -13.12 17.93 1.82
CA TRP A 46 -13.39 16.49 1.72
C TRP A 46 -13.25 15.96 0.28
N GLN A 47 -13.67 16.71 -0.73
CA GLN A 47 -13.51 16.32 -2.13
C GLN A 47 -12.03 16.24 -2.53
N ILE A 48 -11.25 17.27 -2.19
CA ILE A 48 -9.80 17.29 -2.45
C ILE A 48 -9.12 16.14 -1.71
N TYR A 49 -9.52 15.89 -0.47
CA TYR A 49 -9.01 14.78 0.32
C TYR A 49 -9.29 13.43 -0.36
N LEU A 50 -10.53 13.20 -0.79
CA LEU A 50 -10.93 11.96 -1.46
C LEU A 50 -10.14 11.74 -2.76
N VAL A 51 -9.98 12.77 -3.60
CA VAL A 51 -9.20 12.67 -4.84
C VAL A 51 -7.74 12.29 -4.55
N ASN A 52 -7.11 12.95 -3.58
CA ASN A 52 -5.74 12.62 -3.18
C ASN A 52 -5.64 11.21 -2.61
N PHE A 53 -6.59 10.82 -1.76
CA PHE A 53 -6.66 9.48 -1.20
C PHE A 53 -6.72 8.42 -2.31
N LEU A 54 -7.64 8.58 -3.27
CA LEU A 54 -7.80 7.64 -4.39
C LEU A 54 -6.55 7.59 -5.26
N PHE A 55 -5.96 8.74 -5.58
CA PHE A 55 -4.75 8.83 -6.38
C PHE A 55 -3.57 8.09 -5.73
N TRP A 56 -3.23 8.44 -4.49
CA TRP A 56 -2.05 7.87 -3.83
C TRP A 56 -2.25 6.40 -3.44
N SER A 57 -3.46 6.02 -3.02
CA SER A 57 -3.77 4.62 -2.67
C SER A 57 -3.85 3.73 -3.90
N GLY A 58 -4.44 4.23 -4.99
CA GLY A 58 -4.49 3.55 -6.28
C GLY A 58 -3.10 3.38 -6.89
N LEU A 59 -2.26 4.42 -6.82
CA LEU A 59 -0.87 4.35 -7.27
C LEU A 59 -0.07 3.31 -6.47
N ALA A 60 -0.21 3.31 -5.14
CA ALA A 60 0.48 2.36 -4.28
C ALA A 60 0.10 0.91 -4.58
N GLN A 61 -1.20 0.61 -4.67
CA GLN A 61 -1.66 -0.73 -4.97
C GLN A 61 -1.34 -1.14 -6.42
N GLY A 62 -1.43 -0.21 -7.38
CA GLY A 62 -1.05 -0.44 -8.77
C GLY A 62 0.41 -0.87 -8.89
N GLY A 63 1.31 -0.30 -8.09
CA GLY A 63 2.71 -0.74 -8.01
C GLY A 63 2.86 -2.20 -7.57
N VAL A 64 2.11 -2.63 -6.55
CA VAL A 64 2.16 -4.02 -6.06
C VAL A 64 1.53 -4.99 -7.06
N VAL A 65 0.41 -4.60 -7.67
CA VAL A 65 -0.24 -5.39 -8.73
C VAL A 65 0.71 -5.57 -9.91
N PHE A 66 1.40 -4.50 -10.32
CA PHE A 66 2.42 -4.59 -11.35
C PHE A 66 3.54 -5.57 -10.97
N ALA A 67 4.04 -5.50 -9.73
CA ALA A 67 5.05 -6.43 -9.25
C ALA A 67 4.56 -7.89 -9.21
N ALA A 68 3.30 -8.12 -8.85
CA ALA A 68 2.66 -9.43 -8.87
C ALA A 68 2.53 -9.98 -10.30
N ILE A 69 2.07 -9.15 -11.26
CA ILE A 69 2.02 -9.52 -12.69
C ILE A 69 3.42 -9.89 -13.16
N TYR A 70 4.41 -9.04 -12.89
CA TYR A 70 5.81 -9.25 -13.27
C TYR A 70 6.32 -10.61 -12.76
N HIS A 71 5.97 -10.98 -11.53
CA HIS A 71 6.30 -12.28 -10.95
C HIS A 71 5.60 -13.44 -11.66
N VAL A 72 4.28 -13.36 -11.83
CA VAL A 72 3.47 -14.45 -12.44
C VAL A 72 3.88 -14.75 -13.88
N VAL A 73 4.19 -13.71 -14.68
CA VAL A 73 4.64 -13.91 -16.07
C VAL A 73 6.10 -14.35 -16.18
N GLY A 74 6.81 -14.48 -15.05
CA GLY A 74 8.23 -14.84 -15.04
C GLY A 74 9.13 -13.77 -15.68
N GLY A 75 8.80 -12.49 -15.51
CA GLY A 75 9.54 -11.38 -16.10
C GLY A 75 11.01 -11.35 -15.67
N LYS A 76 11.93 -11.20 -16.62
CA LYS A 76 13.39 -11.13 -16.36
C LYS A 76 14.07 -9.86 -16.85
N TRP A 77 13.31 -8.97 -17.49
CA TRP A 77 13.83 -7.83 -18.23
C TRP A 77 14.28 -6.66 -17.33
N SER A 78 13.71 -6.50 -16.13
CA SER A 78 14.18 -5.48 -15.18
C SER A 78 13.75 -5.77 -13.74
N PRO A 79 14.64 -6.38 -12.92
CA PRO A 79 14.41 -6.54 -11.49
C PRO A 79 14.22 -5.19 -10.77
N ALA A 80 14.83 -4.11 -11.26
CA ALA A 80 14.71 -2.78 -10.66
C ALA A 80 13.28 -2.23 -10.75
N ILE A 81 12.57 -2.48 -11.84
CA ILE A 81 11.20 -1.99 -12.03
C ILE A 81 10.22 -2.77 -11.15
N ARG A 82 10.40 -4.10 -11.02
CA ARG A 82 9.65 -4.90 -10.03
C ARG A 82 9.83 -4.34 -8.62
N ARG A 83 11.08 -4.05 -8.22
CA ARG A 83 11.39 -3.47 -6.90
C ARG A 83 10.76 -2.11 -6.67
N LEU A 84 10.68 -1.27 -7.71
CA LEU A 84 9.99 0.01 -7.62
C LEU A 84 8.52 -0.20 -7.26
N GLY A 85 7.85 -1.14 -7.93
CA GLY A 85 6.46 -1.51 -7.64
C GLY A 85 6.27 -2.07 -6.22
N GLU A 86 7.15 -2.96 -5.78
CA GLU A 86 7.15 -3.51 -4.41
C GLU A 86 7.37 -2.40 -3.35
N GLY A 87 8.24 -1.43 -3.64
CA GLY A 87 8.52 -0.30 -2.77
C GLY A 87 7.29 0.58 -2.51
N MET A 88 6.35 0.65 -3.47
CA MET A 88 5.11 1.43 -3.30
C MET A 88 4.19 0.81 -2.23
N ALA A 89 4.35 -0.48 -1.89
CA ALA A 89 3.58 -1.14 -0.84
C ALA A 89 3.74 -0.49 0.54
N ALA A 90 4.85 0.23 0.77
CA ALA A 90 5.11 0.93 2.02
C ALA A 90 4.04 2.00 2.34
N PHE A 91 3.32 2.51 1.33
CA PHE A 91 2.24 3.47 1.52
C PHE A 91 0.89 2.81 1.85
N LEU A 92 0.69 1.51 1.63
CA LEU A 92 -0.60 0.84 1.86
C LEU A 92 -1.08 0.90 3.33
N PRO A 93 -0.23 0.67 4.36
CA PRO A 93 -0.64 0.87 5.75
C PRO A 93 -1.07 2.31 6.03
N VAL A 94 -0.39 3.29 5.43
CA VAL A 94 -0.71 4.72 5.57
C VAL A 94 -2.05 5.01 4.93
N SER A 95 -2.30 4.48 3.72
CA SER A 95 -3.59 4.55 3.03
C SER A 95 -4.72 3.98 3.91
N LEU A 96 -4.53 2.83 4.54
CA LEU A 96 -5.54 2.24 5.42
C LEU A 96 -5.89 3.14 6.61
N VAL A 97 -4.90 3.80 7.20
CA VAL A 97 -5.11 4.79 8.28
C VAL A 97 -5.81 6.04 7.74
N LEU A 98 -5.40 6.53 6.57
CA LEU A 98 -6.05 7.66 5.89
C LEU A 98 -7.47 7.34 5.39
N PHE A 99 -7.88 6.08 5.37
CA PHE A 99 -9.27 5.75 5.10
C PHE A 99 -10.18 6.09 6.28
N LEU A 100 -9.68 6.11 7.53
CA LEU A 100 -10.52 6.32 8.72
C LEU A 100 -11.23 7.69 8.72
N PRO A 101 -10.56 8.83 8.43
CA PRO A 101 -11.23 10.13 8.37
C PRO A 101 -12.31 10.22 7.29
N LEU A 102 -12.24 9.39 6.23
CA LEU A 102 -13.29 9.38 5.18
C LEU A 102 -14.66 9.03 5.73
N TYR A 103 -14.78 8.37 6.89
CA TYR A 103 -16.09 8.15 7.52
C TYR A 103 -16.89 9.45 7.63
N PHE A 104 -16.26 10.54 8.07
CA PHE A 104 -16.90 11.85 8.21
C PHE A 104 -17.17 12.51 6.85
N GLY A 105 -16.26 12.32 5.89
CA GLY A 105 -16.48 12.78 4.52
C GLY A 105 -17.66 12.09 3.84
N LEU A 106 -17.78 10.77 4.01
CA LEU A 106 -18.90 9.96 3.51
C LEU A 106 -20.22 10.41 4.14
N GLU A 107 -20.26 10.67 5.45
CA GLU A 107 -21.46 11.21 6.08
C GLU A 107 -21.85 12.58 5.49
N ALA A 108 -20.88 13.45 5.25
CA ALA A 108 -21.10 14.76 4.64
C ALA A 108 -21.61 14.66 3.18
N PHE A 109 -21.15 13.67 2.41
CA PHE A 109 -21.58 13.45 1.02
C PHE A 109 -22.94 12.76 0.92
N PHE A 110 -23.13 11.66 1.65
CA PHE A 110 -24.29 10.78 1.49
C PHE A 110 -25.48 11.16 2.37
N GLY A 111 -25.27 11.89 3.46
CA GLY A 111 -26.34 12.34 4.34
C GLY A 111 -27.43 13.12 3.60
N PRO A 112 -27.07 14.20 2.85
CA PRO A 112 -28.04 14.96 2.06
C PRO A 112 -28.72 14.13 0.97
N VAL A 113 -27.98 13.26 0.27
CA VAL A 113 -28.52 12.43 -0.83
C VAL A 113 -29.57 11.45 -0.31
N ARG A 114 -29.34 10.85 0.86
CA ARG A 114 -30.30 9.94 1.50
C ARG A 114 -31.59 10.64 1.92
N ALA A 115 -31.51 11.88 2.40
CA ALA A 115 -32.69 12.66 2.78
C ALA A 115 -33.65 12.88 1.59
N ILE A 116 -33.10 12.94 0.38
CA ILE A 116 -33.87 13.16 -0.85
C ILE A 116 -34.48 11.85 -1.38
N ASN A 117 -33.79 10.70 -1.23
CA ASN A 117 -34.26 9.42 -1.75
C ASN A 117 -34.15 8.28 -0.73
N PRO A 118 -35.13 8.14 0.19
CA PRO A 118 -35.11 7.13 1.25
C PRO A 118 -35.19 5.68 0.74
N LEU A 119 -35.61 5.47 -0.51
CA LEU A 119 -35.84 4.15 -1.11
C LEU A 119 -34.57 3.50 -1.69
N ARG A 120 -33.42 4.20 -1.71
CA ARG A 120 -32.13 3.68 -2.23
C ARG A 120 -31.54 2.50 -1.43
N GLY A 121 -32.18 2.05 -0.36
CA GLY A 121 -31.81 0.84 0.39
C GLY A 121 -30.53 0.97 1.22
N GLY A 122 -30.20 -0.08 1.98
CA GLY A 122 -29.05 -0.10 2.89
C GLY A 122 -27.68 -0.15 2.20
N TRP A 123 -27.63 -0.38 0.88
CA TRP A 123 -26.38 -0.48 0.13
C TRP A 123 -25.59 0.83 0.08
N PHE A 124 -26.30 1.97 0.05
CA PHE A 124 -25.70 3.32 0.05
C PHE A 124 -25.67 3.96 1.45
N ASP A 125 -25.68 3.14 2.50
CA ASP A 125 -25.41 3.62 3.85
C ASP A 125 -23.93 3.94 4.02
N HIS A 126 -23.61 5.13 4.53
CA HIS A 126 -22.21 5.55 4.73
C HIS A 126 -21.47 4.58 5.64
N ARG A 127 -22.14 3.98 6.63
CA ARG A 127 -21.54 2.97 7.53
C ARG A 127 -21.24 1.69 6.77
N PHE A 128 -22.16 1.25 5.91
CA PHE A 128 -21.96 0.03 5.12
C PHE A 128 -20.87 0.20 4.06
N ILE A 129 -20.88 1.33 3.34
CA ILE A 129 -19.80 1.71 2.41
C ILE A 129 -18.46 1.77 3.14
N PHE A 130 -18.42 2.41 4.32
CA PHE A 130 -17.20 2.51 5.10
C PHE A 130 -16.67 1.13 5.53
N VAL A 131 -17.51 0.27 6.09
CA VAL A 131 -17.10 -1.07 6.54
C VAL A 131 -16.62 -1.91 5.36
N ARG A 132 -17.37 -1.94 4.24
CA ARG A 132 -16.97 -2.68 3.03
C ARG A 132 -15.65 -2.14 2.47
N GLY A 133 -15.52 -0.83 2.34
CA GLY A 133 -14.31 -0.18 1.84
C GLY A 133 -13.10 -0.45 2.73
N PHE A 134 -13.27 -0.37 4.05
CA PHE A 134 -12.21 -0.64 5.02
C PHE A 134 -11.78 -2.12 5.01
N LEU A 135 -12.72 -3.05 4.95
CA LEU A 135 -12.42 -4.49 4.86
C LEU A 135 -11.75 -4.84 3.52
N GLY A 136 -12.23 -4.26 2.42
CA GLY A 136 -11.63 -4.43 1.09
C GLY A 136 -10.20 -3.91 1.07
N LEU A 137 -9.99 -2.65 1.45
CA LEU A 137 -8.67 -2.02 1.50
C LEU A 137 -7.73 -2.72 2.50
N GLY A 138 -8.25 -3.14 3.65
CA GLY A 138 -7.50 -3.88 4.66
C GLY A 138 -7.04 -5.25 4.15
N SER A 139 -7.93 -6.00 3.50
CA SER A 139 -7.57 -7.30 2.92
C SER A 139 -6.54 -7.16 1.79
N MET A 140 -6.70 -6.15 0.91
CA MET A 140 -5.70 -5.78 -0.10
C MET A 140 -4.36 -5.43 0.53
N THR A 141 -4.36 -4.59 1.56
CA THR A 141 -3.14 -4.17 2.25
C THR A 141 -2.41 -5.38 2.83
N VAL A 142 -3.12 -6.28 3.52
CA VAL A 142 -2.52 -7.50 4.09
C VAL A 142 -1.93 -8.38 2.99
N LEU A 143 -2.70 -8.69 1.93
CA LEU A 143 -2.21 -9.52 0.82
C LEU A 143 -0.97 -8.92 0.14
N SER A 144 -1.01 -7.62 -0.15
CA SER A 144 0.09 -6.88 -0.77
C SER A 144 1.34 -6.86 0.11
N LEU A 145 1.19 -6.61 1.42
CA LEU A 145 2.31 -6.62 2.36
C LEU A 145 2.91 -8.01 2.54
N LEU A 146 2.07 -9.05 2.59
CA LEU A 146 2.56 -10.44 2.64
C LEU A 146 3.32 -10.80 1.37
N PHE A 147 2.81 -10.42 0.20
CA PHE A 147 3.51 -10.63 -1.08
C PHE A 147 4.89 -9.97 -1.06
N VAL A 148 4.97 -8.70 -0.66
CA VAL A 148 6.25 -7.97 -0.55
C VAL A 148 7.15 -8.56 0.53
N TYR A 149 6.60 -9.01 1.65
CA TYR A 149 7.36 -9.67 2.71
C TYR A 149 8.09 -10.92 2.18
N TYR A 150 7.39 -11.81 1.47
CA TYR A 150 8.01 -13.01 0.88
C TYR A 150 8.98 -12.68 -0.25
N SER A 151 8.79 -11.56 -0.95
CA SER A 151 9.73 -11.05 -1.95
C SER A 151 11.04 -10.57 -1.32
N LEU A 152 10.95 -9.83 -0.21
CA LEU A 152 12.11 -9.18 0.43
C LEU A 152 12.90 -10.12 1.35
N ARG A 153 12.25 -11.09 2.01
CA ARG A 153 12.90 -11.95 3.01
C ARG A 153 14.15 -12.68 2.48
N PRO A 154 14.14 -13.31 1.28
CA PRO A 154 15.32 -13.98 0.74
C PRO A 154 16.51 -13.05 0.44
N GLU A 155 16.28 -11.74 0.39
CA GLU A 155 17.29 -10.74 0.04
C GLU A 155 17.89 -10.04 1.27
N VAL A 156 17.05 -9.82 2.27
CA VAL A 156 17.45 -9.16 3.52
C VAL A 156 18.37 -10.06 4.35
N GLY A 157 18.10 -11.38 4.41
CA GLY A 157 18.92 -12.33 5.17
C GLY A 157 20.42 -12.29 4.82
N PRO A 158 20.79 -12.54 3.55
CA PRO A 158 22.20 -12.51 3.13
C PRO A 158 22.84 -11.13 3.24
N ALA A 159 22.06 -10.05 3.09
CA ALA A 159 22.55 -8.69 3.25
C ALA A 159 22.99 -8.41 4.70
N LEU A 160 22.22 -8.91 5.67
CA LEU A 160 22.53 -8.80 7.10
C LEU A 160 23.73 -9.66 7.52
N GLU A 161 23.81 -10.90 7.04
CA GLU A 161 24.95 -11.80 7.31
C GLU A 161 26.28 -11.18 6.86
N ARG A 162 26.26 -10.45 5.74
CA ARG A 162 27.45 -9.77 5.18
C ARG A 162 27.74 -8.41 5.83
N GLY A 163 26.95 -7.99 6.81
CA GLY A 163 27.10 -6.69 7.46
C GLY A 163 26.83 -5.50 6.52
N LEU A 164 26.07 -5.68 5.45
CA LEU A 164 25.81 -4.65 4.44
C LEU A 164 24.70 -3.70 4.92
N GLY A 165 25.09 -2.70 5.71
CA GLY A 165 24.24 -1.56 6.08
C GLY A 165 23.93 -1.45 7.58
N ARG A 166 23.26 -0.35 7.97
CA ARG A 166 22.70 -0.18 9.31
C ARG A 166 21.24 -0.61 9.29
N PRO A 167 20.91 -1.83 9.71
CA PRO A 167 19.56 -2.33 9.53
C PRO A 167 18.58 -1.60 10.44
N LEU A 168 17.54 -1.03 9.83
CA LEU A 168 16.35 -0.57 10.55
C LEU A 168 15.77 -1.75 11.35
N TRP A 169 15.09 -1.45 12.45
CA TRP A 169 14.45 -2.45 13.30
C TRP A 169 13.57 -3.43 12.49
N LEU A 170 12.89 -2.91 11.45
CA LEU A 170 12.06 -3.69 10.54
C LEU A 170 12.85 -4.79 9.81
N TYR A 171 14.04 -4.48 9.28
CA TYR A 171 14.87 -5.49 8.60
C TYR A 171 15.38 -6.57 9.54
N ARG A 172 15.66 -6.22 10.80
CA ARG A 172 16.02 -7.21 11.83
C ARG A 172 14.86 -8.13 12.15
N TRP A 173 13.64 -7.58 12.24
CA TRP A 173 12.43 -8.37 12.44
C TRP A 173 12.16 -9.29 11.23
N LEU A 174 12.29 -8.80 9.99
CA LEU A 174 12.13 -9.63 8.79
C LEU A 174 13.10 -10.82 8.73
N ALA A 175 14.31 -10.65 9.27
CA ALA A 175 15.35 -11.66 9.26
C ALA A 175 15.43 -12.49 10.55
N GLN A 176 14.44 -12.38 11.45
CA GLN A 176 14.33 -13.31 12.57
C GLN A 176 14.23 -14.74 12.04
N GLU A 177 14.96 -15.65 12.70
CA GLU A 177 14.98 -17.08 12.35
C GLU A 177 15.36 -17.32 10.88
N TRP A 178 16.46 -16.71 10.44
CA TRP A 178 17.01 -16.98 9.11
C TRP A 178 17.67 -18.37 9.06
N HIS A 179 17.14 -19.27 8.23
CA HIS A 179 17.59 -20.67 8.11
C HIS A 179 18.51 -20.93 6.90
N GLY A 180 19.03 -19.87 6.29
CA GLY A 180 19.93 -19.94 5.14
C GLY A 180 19.24 -19.75 3.77
N PRO A 181 20.04 -19.41 2.74
CA PRO A 181 19.52 -18.88 1.47
C PRO A 181 18.76 -19.89 0.61
N GLU A 182 19.08 -21.18 0.67
CA GLU A 182 18.43 -22.20 -0.18
C GLU A 182 17.01 -22.52 0.27
N VAL A 183 16.82 -22.70 1.58
CA VAL A 183 15.51 -22.99 2.18
C VAL A 183 14.55 -21.80 2.02
N GLU A 184 15.04 -20.59 2.30
CA GLU A 184 14.24 -19.37 2.26
C GLU A 184 13.87 -18.94 0.83
N ARG A 185 14.70 -19.22 -0.19
CA ARG A 185 14.33 -18.99 -1.60
C ARG A 185 13.16 -19.85 -2.03
N GLY A 186 13.17 -21.14 -1.68
CA GLY A 186 12.08 -22.05 -2.01
C GLY A 186 10.77 -21.66 -1.33
N ARG A 187 10.83 -21.28 -0.05
CA ARG A 187 9.67 -20.79 0.72
C ARG A 187 9.16 -19.45 0.19
N GLY A 188 10.06 -18.51 -0.09
CA GLY A 188 9.74 -17.20 -0.67
C GLY A 188 9.04 -17.33 -2.02
N GLN A 189 9.57 -18.16 -2.92
CA GLN A 189 8.99 -18.39 -4.23
C GLN A 189 7.56 -18.96 -4.13
N ARG A 190 7.35 -20.03 -3.36
CA ARG A 190 6.01 -20.63 -3.19
C ARG A 190 5.02 -19.65 -2.56
N GLY A 191 5.47 -18.89 -1.56
CA GLY A 191 4.64 -17.87 -0.92
C GLY A 191 4.23 -16.78 -1.91
N MET A 192 5.18 -16.29 -2.71
CA MET A 192 4.92 -15.33 -3.76
C MET A 192 3.98 -15.86 -4.85
N ASP A 193 4.13 -17.12 -5.27
CA ASP A 193 3.28 -17.71 -6.33
C ASP A 193 1.80 -17.71 -5.90
N VAL A 194 1.52 -18.12 -4.66
CA VAL A 194 0.16 -18.13 -4.11
C VAL A 194 -0.37 -16.71 -3.87
N LEU A 195 0.45 -15.84 -3.26
CA LEU A 195 0.02 -14.49 -2.91
C LEU A 195 -0.13 -13.58 -4.13
N ALA A 196 0.68 -13.75 -5.18
CA ALA A 196 0.53 -13.01 -6.42
C ALA A 196 -0.82 -13.32 -7.06
N ALA A 197 -1.21 -14.60 -7.14
CA ALA A 197 -2.54 -14.97 -7.61
C ALA A 197 -3.65 -14.37 -6.73
N GLY A 198 -3.49 -14.42 -5.40
CA GLY A 198 -4.43 -13.79 -4.46
C GLY A 198 -4.60 -12.29 -4.67
N VAL A 199 -3.50 -11.54 -4.79
CA VAL A 199 -3.50 -10.09 -5.06
C VAL A 199 -4.19 -9.81 -6.40
N LEU A 200 -3.85 -10.55 -7.46
CA LEU A 200 -4.38 -10.31 -8.80
C LEU A 200 -5.87 -10.61 -8.93
N LEU A 201 -6.38 -11.63 -8.21
CA LEU A 201 -7.80 -11.96 -8.22
C LEU A 201 -8.61 -11.01 -7.34
N ALA A 202 -8.09 -10.64 -6.16
CA ALA A 202 -8.83 -9.80 -5.24
C ALA A 202 -8.79 -8.31 -5.63
N TYR A 203 -7.77 -7.86 -6.38
CA TYR A 203 -7.61 -6.47 -6.82
C TYR A 203 -8.82 -5.94 -7.61
N PRO A 204 -9.22 -6.56 -8.74
CA PRO A 204 -10.35 -6.06 -9.52
C PRO A 204 -11.63 -6.01 -8.70
N ILE A 205 -11.88 -7.03 -7.87
CA ILE A 205 -13.07 -7.07 -7.02
C ILE A 205 -13.09 -5.87 -6.07
N THR A 206 -12.00 -5.69 -5.30
CA THR A 206 -11.91 -4.65 -4.27
C THR A 206 -11.97 -3.25 -4.87
N TYR A 207 -11.16 -2.99 -5.91
CA TYR A 207 -11.06 -1.65 -6.49
C TYR A 207 -12.25 -1.28 -7.37
N THR A 208 -12.95 -2.27 -7.95
CA THR A 208 -14.24 -2.01 -8.59
C THR A 208 -15.28 -1.59 -7.56
N PHE A 209 -15.45 -2.30 -6.43
CA PHE A 209 -16.36 -1.86 -5.38
C PHE A 209 -15.99 -0.47 -4.85
N MET A 210 -14.70 -0.21 -4.61
CA MET A 210 -14.23 1.10 -4.17
C MET A 210 -14.54 2.20 -5.19
N ALA A 211 -14.42 1.92 -6.50
CA ALA A 211 -14.78 2.87 -7.54
C ALA A 211 -16.30 3.16 -7.56
N PHE A 212 -17.15 2.12 -7.46
CA PHE A 212 -18.60 2.32 -7.37
C PHE A 212 -19.00 3.13 -6.13
N ASP A 213 -18.36 2.85 -4.99
CA ASP A 213 -18.72 3.44 -3.71
C ASP A 213 -18.25 4.88 -3.52
N LEU A 214 -17.08 5.21 -4.06
CA LEU A 214 -16.42 6.49 -3.78
C LEU A 214 -16.45 7.45 -4.97
N ILE A 215 -16.69 6.98 -6.20
CA ILE A 215 -16.63 7.81 -7.42
C ILE A 215 -18.02 8.01 -8.03
N MET A 216 -18.83 6.95 -8.14
CA MET A 216 -20.12 6.99 -8.83
C MET A 216 -21.30 7.40 -7.95
N ALA A 217 -21.05 7.81 -6.71
CA ALA A 217 -22.01 7.76 -5.64
C ALA A 217 -22.51 9.15 -5.19
#